data_AF-A0A8T4P9S1-F1
#
_entry.id   AF-A0A8T4P9S1-F1
#
_cell.length_a   1.000
_cell.length_b   1.000
_cell.length_c   1.000
_cell.angle_alpha   90.00
_cell.angle_beta   90.00
_cell.angle_gamma   90.00
#
_symmetry.space_group_name_H-M   'P 1'
#
loop_
_entity.id
_entity.type
_entity.pdbx_description
1 polymer ?
#
loop_
_entity_poly.entity_id
_entity_poly.type
_entity_poly.pdbx_seq_one_letter_code
_entity_poly.pdbx_strand_id
1 'polypeptide(L)' 'MKNNSTTIKLKKTTKDRLEKIREYEKETYDEILQRTLGILNLCRVSPARAQARLRIMERHKKIKQSFERNEKK' A
#
# COMPACT_ATOMS: atom_id res chain seq x y z
N MET A 1 17.09 -0.21 24.87
CA MET A 1 16.44 -0.76 23.66
C MET A 1 16.96 0.01 22.46
N LYS A 2 17.58 -0.65 21.47
CA LYS A 2 18.07 0.05 20.26
C LYS A 2 16.86 0.61 19.50
N ASN A 3 16.81 1.92 19.26
CA ASN A 3 15.87 2.50 18.30
C ASN A 3 16.21 1.94 16.92
N ASN A 4 15.45 0.93 16.47
CA ASN A 4 15.63 0.27 15.18
C ASN A 4 15.06 1.10 14.00
N SER A 5 14.72 2.36 14.24
CA SER A 5 14.15 3.27 13.25
C SER A 5 15.24 4.04 12.54
N THR A 6 15.12 4.13 11.22
CA THR A 6 15.96 4.97 10.35
C THR A 6 15.08 5.96 9.60
N THR A 7 15.64 7.10 9.22
CA THR A 7 14.91 8.13 8.47
C THR A 7 15.24 8.04 7.00
N ILE A 8 14.21 7.91 6.15
CA ILE A 8 14.35 7.93 4.70
C ILE A 8 13.76 9.24 4.19
N LYS A 9 14.58 10.04 3.50
CA LYS A 9 14.10 11.24 2.80
C LYS A 9 13.49 10.82 1.46
N LEU A 10 12.24 11.22 1.21
CA LEU A 10 11.54 10.94 -0.04
C LEU A 10 11.27 12.24 -0.80
N LYS A 11 11.31 12.18 -2.12
CA LYS A 11 10.76 13.26 -2.96
C LYS A 11 9.26 13.37 -2.71
N LYS A 12 8.70 14.58 -2.79
CA LYS A 12 7.25 14.82 -2.63
C LYS A 12 6.41 13.92 -3.53
N THR A 13 6.80 13.81 -4.80
CA THR A 13 6.14 12.93 -5.76
C THR A 13 6.11 11.45 -5.35
N THR A 14 7.17 10.95 -4.71
CA THR A 14 7.22 9.58 -4.18
C THR A 14 6.29 9.43 -2.98
N LYS A 15 6.30 10.41 -2.07
CA LYS A 15 5.37 10.43 -0.92
C LYS A 15 3.92 10.41 -1.37
N ASP A 16 3.56 11.24 -2.36
CA ASP A 16 2.19 11.30 -2.90
C ASP A 16 1.76 9.99 -3.55
N ARG A 17 2.70 9.27 -4.18
CA ARG A 17 2.43 7.93 -4.70
C ARG A 17 2.17 6.93 -3.58
N LEU A 18 2.92 6.97 -2.49
CA LEU A 18 2.70 6.10 -1.33
C LEU A 18 1.34 6.37 -0.67
N GLU A 19 0.95 7.65 -0.54
CA GLU A 19 -0.38 8.03 -0.04
C GLU A 19 -1.52 7.45 -0.88
N LYS A 20 -1.39 7.47 -2.22
CA LYS A 20 -2.40 6.88 -3.12
C LYS A 20 -2.51 5.35 -3.02
N ILE A 21 -1.50 4.69 -2.46
CA ILE A 21 -1.45 3.22 -2.26
C ILE A 21 -1.93 2.84 -0.85
N ARG A 22 -2.03 3.81 0.07
CA ARG A 22 -2.50 3.60 1.43
C ARG A 22 -3.92 3.03 1.45
N GLU A 23 -4.07 1.87 2.10
CA GLU A 23 -5.37 1.21 2.21
C GLU A 23 -6.14 1.74 3.42
N TYR A 24 -5.48 1.77 4.58
CA TYR A 24 -6.09 2.18 5.85
C TYR A 24 -5.56 3.54 6.29
N GLU A 25 -6.40 4.37 6.90
CA GLU A 25 -6.04 5.72 7.34
C GLU A 25 -4.81 5.72 8.28
N LYS A 26 -4.74 4.73 9.17
CA LYS A 26 -3.68 4.55 10.17
C LYS A 26 -2.46 3.77 9.68
N GLU A 27 -2.42 3.36 8.41
CA GLU A 27 -1.28 2.61 7.84
C GLU A 27 -0.05 3.53 7.73
N THR A 28 1.06 3.10 8.32
CA THR A 28 2.34 3.80 8.30
C THR A 28 3.05 3.63 6.95
N TYR A 29 3.99 4.53 6.63
CA TYR A 29 4.79 4.35 5.41
C TYR A 29 5.63 3.08 5.43
N ASP A 30 6.09 2.64 6.59
CA ASP A 30 6.85 1.39 6.70
C ASP A 30 5.99 0.18 6.33
N GLU A 31 4.74 0.12 6.82
CA GLU A 31 3.80 -0.94 6.45
C GLU A 31 3.48 -0.93 4.95
N ILE A 32 3.26 0.25 4.35
CA ILE A 32 3.03 0.38 2.90
C ILE A 32 4.25 -0.15 2.12
N LEU A 33 5.47 0.21 2.56
CA LEU A 33 6.71 -0.22 1.91
C LEU A 33 6.93 -1.73 2.07
N GLN A 34 6.75 -2.30 3.26
CA GLN A 34 6.86 -3.73 3.51
C GLN A 34 5.87 -4.52 2.64
N ARG A 35 4.62 -4.07 2.56
CA ARG A 35 3.59 -4.67 1.71
C ARG A 35 3.98 -4.63 0.23
N THR A 36 4.47 -3.47 -0.23
CA THR A 36 4.91 -3.28 -1.62
C THR A 36 6.09 -4.19 -1.96
N LEU A 37 7.12 -4.22 -1.11
CA LEU A 37 8.29 -5.08 -1.29
C LEU A 37 7.92 -6.56 -1.23
N GLY A 38 6.99 -6.94 -0.34
CA GLY A 38 6.45 -8.30 -0.25
C GLY A 38 5.79 -8.75 -1.56
N ILE A 39 5.01 -7.88 -2.19
CA ILE A 39 4.38 -8.17 -3.49
C ILE A 39 5.45 -8.30 -4.58
N LEU A 40 6.43 -7.39 -4.63
CA LEU A 40 7.52 -7.46 -5.63
C LEU A 40 8.33 -8.76 -5.50
N ASN A 41 8.63 -9.16 -4.26
CA ASN A 41 9.30 -10.44 -4.00
C ASN A 41 8.43 -11.62 -4.45
N LEU A 42 7.12 -11.57 -4.18
CA LEU A 42 6.18 -12.59 -4.60
C LEU A 42 6.04 -12.66 -6.13
N CYS A 43 6.09 -11.54 -6.84
CA CYS A 43 6.07 -11.52 -8.30
C CYS A 43 7.23 -12.34 -8.88
N ARG A 44 8.41 -12.31 -8.24
CA ARG A 44 9.57 -13.09 -8.67
C ARG A 44 9.42 -14.60 -8.40
N VAL A 45 8.81 -14.96 -7.27
CA VAL A 45 8.69 -16.38 -6.84
C VAL A 45 7.47 -17.06 -7.44
N SER A 46 6.33 -16.38 -7.47
CA SER A 46 5.06 -16.92 -7.95
C SER A 46 4.17 -15.79 -8.50
N PRO A 47 4.29 -15.49 -9.81
CA PRO A 47 3.49 -14.46 -10.48
C PRO A 47 1.98 -14.63 -10.28
N ALA A 48 1.48 -15.88 -10.31
CA ALA A 48 0.06 -16.18 -10.13
C ALA A 48 -0.46 -15.77 -8.74
N ARG A 49 0.32 -16.08 -7.67
CA ARG A 49 -0.03 -15.67 -6.31
C ARG A 49 0.05 -14.16 -6.14
N ALA A 50 1.03 -13.51 -6.76
CA ALA A 50 1.14 -12.05 -6.76
C ALA A 50 -0.08 -11.40 -7.44
N GLN A 51 -0.51 -11.93 -8.59
CA GLN A 51 -1.70 -11.46 -9.28
C GLN A 51 -2.97 -11.63 -8.42
N ALA A 52 -3.13 -12.77 -7.75
CA ALA A 52 -4.24 -12.97 -6.82
C ALA A 52 -4.24 -11.96 -5.67
N ARG A 53 -3.06 -11.68 -5.09
CA ARG A 53 -2.89 -10.67 -4.03
C ARG A 53 -3.27 -9.27 -4.52
N LEU A 54 -2.82 -8.89 -5.71
CA LEU A 54 -3.14 -7.60 -6.33
C LEU A 54 -4.65 -7.43 -6.57
N ARG A 55 -5.35 -8.48 -7.02
CA ARG A 55 -6.81 -8.45 -7.21
C ARG A 55 -7.57 -8.19 -5.91
N ILE A 56 -7.10 -8.75 -4.79
CA ILE A 56 -7.69 -8.50 -3.47
C ILE A 56 -7.55 -7.03 -3.09
N MET A 57 -6.36 -6.46 -3.28
CA MET A 57 -6.09 -5.05 -3.00
C MET A 57 -6.94 -4.11 -3.87
N GLU A 58 -7.10 -4.42 -5.16
CA GLU A 58 -8.00 -3.66 -6.03
C GLU A 58 -9.45 -3.72 -5.56
N ARG A 59 -9.91 -4.87 -5.07
CA ARG A 59 -11.26 -5.02 -4.52
C ARG A 59 -11.45 -4.12 -3.29
N HIS A 60 -10.50 -4.10 -2.36
CA HIS A 60 -10.55 -3.22 -1.19
C HIS A 60 -10.58 -1.74 -1.60
N LYS A 61 -9.76 -1.36 -2.58
CA LYS A 61 -9.74 0.01 -3.10
C LYS A 61 -11.08 0.43 -3.69
N LYS A 62 -11.72 -0.44 -4.47
CA LYS A 62 -13.06 -0.16 -5.05
C LYS A 62 -14.12 0.03 -3.97
N ILE A 63 -14.09 -0.80 -2.93
CA ILE A 63 -15.01 -0.70 -1.79
C ILE A 63 -14.82 0.65 -1.08
N LYS A 64 -13.59 1.01 -0.74
CA LYS A 64 -13.27 2.31 -0.14
C LYS A 64 -13.77 3.49 -0.98
N GLN A 65 -13.53 3.46 -2.30
CA GLN A 65 -14.02 4.50 -3.21
C GLN A 65 -15.55 4.59 -3.26
N SER A 66 -16.26 3.46 -3.13
CA SER A 66 -17.72 3.48 -3.09
C SER A 66 -18.27 4.12 -1.81
N PHE A 67 -17.63 3.89 -0.65
CA PHE A 67 -17.98 4.55 0.60
C PHE A 67 -17.73 6.06 0.53
N GLU A 68 -16.55 6.49 0.08
CA GLU A 68 -16.19 7.91 -0.07
C GLU A 68 -17.12 8.68 -1.03
N ARG A 69 -17.70 7.99 -2.02
CA ARG A 69 -18.68 8.60 -2.95
C ARG A 69 -20.06 8.76 -2.33
N ASN A 70 -20.45 7.87 -1.42
CA ASN A 70 -21.76 7.91 -0.77
C ASN A 70 -21.83 8.95 0.34
N GLU A 71 -20.73 9.25 1.03
CA GLU A 71 -20.67 10.31 2.06
C GLU A 71 -20.66 11.74 1.49
N LYS A 72 -20.44 11.90 0.18
CA LYS A 72 -20.38 13.21 -0.50
C LYS A 72 -21.69 13.58 -1.23
N LYS A 73 -22.73 12.76 -1.14
CA LYS A 73 -24.07 13.02 -1.67
C LYS A 73 -25.00 13.40 -0.52
#